data_AF-Q6L661-F1
#
_entry.id   AF-Q6L661-F1
#
_cell.length_a   1.000
_cell.length_b   1.000
_cell.length_c   1.000
_cell.angle_alpha   90.00
_cell.angle_beta   90.00
_cell.angle_gamma   90.00
#
_symmetry.space_group_name_H-M   'P 1'
#
loop_
_entity.id
_entity.type
_entity.pdbx_description
1 polymer ?
#
loop_
_entity_poly.entity_id
_entity_poly.type
_entity_poly.pdbx_seq_one_letter_code
_entity_poly.pdbx_strand_id
1 'polypeptide(L)'
;MFNDHSTTLSIEEERFLDAAEYGNIPVVRKMLEECLSLNVNCVDYMGQNALQLAVANEHLEITELLLKKENLSRVGDALLLAISKGYVRIV
;
A
#
# COMPACT_ATOMS: atom_id res chain seq x y z
N MET A 1 -6.24 23.18 -0.94
CA MET A 1 -7.47 22.40 -0.79
C MET A 1 -7.07 21.04 -0.26
N PHE A 2 -6.99 20.91 1.06
CA PHE A 2 -6.65 19.63 1.70
C PHE A 2 -7.96 18.86 1.83
N ASN A 3 -8.04 17.71 1.17
CA ASN A 3 -9.25 16.91 1.10
C ASN A 3 -9.58 16.38 2.49
N ASP A 4 -10.79 16.69 2.95
CA ASP A 4 -11.44 16.12 4.12
C ASP A 4 -11.63 14.61 3.89
N HIS A 5 -10.68 13.79 4.35
CA HIS A 5 -10.83 12.34 4.40
C HIS A 5 -10.64 11.85 5.84
N SER A 6 -11.46 12.37 6.75
CA SER A 6 -11.96 11.55 7.86
C SER A 6 -13.02 10.55 7.35
N THR A 7 -12.72 9.84 6.27
CA THR A 7 -13.49 8.65 5.86
C THR A 7 -12.93 7.50 6.66
N THR A 8 -13.65 7.09 7.70
CA THR A 8 -13.36 5.88 8.47
C THR A 8 -13.06 4.75 7.49
N LEU A 9 -11.83 4.23 7.53
CA LEU A 9 -11.45 3.04 6.78
C LEU A 9 -12.46 1.93 7.08
N SER A 10 -12.87 1.21 6.04
CA SER A 10 -13.57 -0.05 6.28
C SER A 10 -12.63 -1.04 6.97
N ILE A 11 -13.19 -2.02 7.68
CA ILE A 11 -12.42 -3.11 8.32
C ILE A 11 -11.57 -3.85 7.27
N GLU A 12 -12.02 -3.90 6.02
CA GLU A 12 -11.29 -4.49 4.91
C GLU A 12 -10.10 -3.63 4.50
N GLU A 13 -10.26 -2.31 4.39
CA GLU A 13 -9.14 -1.41 4.08
C GLU A 13 -8.12 -1.36 5.22
N GLU A 14 -8.55 -1.33 6.47
CA GLU A 14 -7.67 -1.40 7.65
C GLU A 14 -6.85 -2.68 7.64
N ARG A 15 -7.52 -3.84 7.49
CA ARG A 15 -6.83 -5.13 7.39
C ARG A 15 -5.88 -5.20 6.19
N PHE A 16 -6.22 -4.55 5.09
CA PHE A 16 -5.37 -4.50 3.90
C PHE A 16 -4.09 -3.70 4.15
N LEU A 17 -4.21 -2.53 4.78
CA LEU A 17 -3.08 -1.68 5.14
C LEU A 17 -2.18 -2.37 6.17
N ASP A 18 -2.75 -2.96 7.22
CA ASP A 18 -2.00 -3.74 8.22
C ASP A 18 -1.26 -4.91 7.58
N ALA A 19 -1.91 -5.65 6.67
CA ALA A 19 -1.28 -6.76 5.97
C ALA A 19 -0.10 -6.29 5.10
N ALA A 20 -0.21 -5.13 4.46
CA ALA A 20 0.87 -4.54 3.69
C ALA A 20 2.01 -4.02 4.57
N GLU A 21 1.71 -3.42 5.72
CA GLU A 21 2.70 -2.90 6.68
C GLU A 21 3.50 -4.03 7.35
N TYR A 22 2.83 -5.11 7.76
CA TYR A 22 3.45 -6.23 8.46
C TYR A 22 3.97 -7.35 7.55
N GLY A 23 3.89 -7.20 6.22
CA GLY A 23 4.47 -8.17 5.29
C GLY A 23 3.64 -9.45 5.08
N ASN A 24 2.32 -9.41 5.33
CA ASN A 24 1.44 -10.57 5.19
C ASN A 24 1.01 -10.79 3.73
N ILE A 25 1.92 -11.36 2.94
CA ILE A 25 1.74 -11.64 1.51
C ILE A 25 0.47 -12.45 1.20
N PRO A 26 0.16 -13.56 1.89
CA PRO A 26 -1.05 -14.34 1.59
C PRO A 26 -2.34 -13.54 1.74
N VAL A 27 -2.42 -12.68 2.76
CA VAL A 27 -3.59 -11.83 3.00
C VAL A 27 -3.69 -10.74 1.93
N VAL A 28 -2.59 -10.04 1.63
CA VAL A 28 -2.58 -9.02 0.57
C VAL A 28 -3.01 -9.62 -0.76
N ARG A 29 -2.42 -10.75 -1.17
CA ARG A 29 -2.77 -11.45 -2.41
C ARG A 29 -4.25 -11.81 -2.45
N LYS A 30 -4.74 -12.46 -1.40
CA LYS A 30 -6.14 -12.87 -1.31
C LYS A 30 -7.09 -11.69 -1.44
N MET A 31 -6.80 -10.58 -0.76
CA MET A 31 -7.66 -9.39 -0.80
C MET A 31 -7.62 -8.69 -2.15
N LEU A 32 -6.46 -8.67 -2.84
CA LEU A 32 -6.36 -8.13 -4.20
C LEU A 32 -7.07 -8.96 -5.27
N GLU A 33 -7.38 -10.23 -4.99
CA GLU A 33 -8.03 -11.18 -5.90
C GLU A 33 -9.53 -11.35 -5.59
N GLU A 34 -9.91 -11.40 -4.31
CA GLU A 34 -11.27 -11.74 -3.86
C GLU A 34 -12.12 -10.53 -3.47
N CYS A 35 -11.53 -9.40 -3.04
CA CYS A 35 -12.29 -8.22 -2.61
C CYS A 35 -12.51 -7.24 -3.77
N LEU A 36 -13.64 -7.37 -4.47
CA LEU A 36 -14.00 -6.52 -5.62
C LEU A 36 -14.23 -5.04 -5.25
N SER A 37 -14.66 -4.78 -4.02
CA SER A 37 -14.90 -3.43 -3.49
C SER A 37 -13.69 -2.80 -2.81
N LEU A 38 -12.54 -3.50 -2.77
CA LEU A 38 -11.35 -3.01 -2.09
C LEU A 38 -10.79 -1.79 -2.83
N ASN A 39 -10.73 -0.67 -2.13
CA ASN A 39 -9.98 0.49 -2.59
C ASN A 39 -8.48 0.28 -2.32
N VAL A 40 -7.74 -0.13 -3.34
CA VAL A 40 -6.27 -0.32 -3.26
C VAL A 40 -5.49 0.97 -2.96
N ASN A 41 -6.13 2.14 -3.12
CA ASN A 41 -5.57 3.45 -2.82
C ASN A 41 -6.05 4.02 -1.48
N CYS A 42 -6.64 3.19 -0.62
CA CYS A 42 -6.92 3.59 0.76
C CYS A 42 -5.62 4.04 1.45
N VAL A 43 -5.78 4.93 2.43
CA VAL A 43 -4.66 5.51 3.17
C VAL A 43 -4.92 5.42 4.66
N ASP A 44 -3.85 5.22 5.43
CA ASP A 44 -3.91 5.23 6.90
C ASP A 44 -4.12 6.64 7.46
N TYR A 45 -4.09 6.77 8.78
CA TYR A 45 -4.22 8.05 9.48
C TYR A 45 -3.08 9.03 9.22
N MET A 46 -1.92 8.56 8.75
CA MET A 46 -0.80 9.38 8.28
C MET A 46 -0.90 9.72 6.78
N GLY A 47 -1.94 9.23 6.12
CA GLY A 47 -2.16 9.40 4.70
C GLY A 47 -1.27 8.50 3.84
N GLN A 48 -0.70 7.41 4.35
CA GLN A 48 0.13 6.46 3.61
C GLN A 48 -0.73 5.33 3.02
N ASN A 49 -0.50 4.99 1.75
CA ASN A 49 -1.16 3.84 1.14
C ASN A 49 -0.36 2.53 1.34
N ALA A 50 -0.96 1.40 0.97
CA ALA A 50 -0.34 0.08 1.08
C ALA A 50 1.03 -0.02 0.40
N LEU A 51 1.25 0.67 -0.73
CA LEU A 51 2.55 0.68 -1.41
C LEU A 51 3.61 1.39 -0.57
N GLN A 52 3.29 2.56 -0.03
CA GLN A 52 4.22 3.31 0.81
C GLN A 52 4.56 2.56 2.10
N LEU A 53 3.58 1.88 2.71
CA LEU A 53 3.79 1.03 3.89
C LEU A 53 4.68 -0.19 3.58
N ALA A 54 4.43 -0.87 2.45
CA ALA A 54 5.24 -2.00 2.01
C ALA A 54 6.69 -1.59 1.71
N VAL A 55 6.88 -0.46 1.02
CA VAL A 55 8.21 0.08 0.73
C VAL A 55 8.92 0.56 1.99
N ALA A 56 8.22 1.23 2.90
CA ALA A 56 8.79 1.72 4.16
C ALA A 56 9.39 0.59 5.01
N ASN A 57 8.87 -0.63 4.87
CA ASN A 57 9.23 -1.83 5.63
C ASN A 57 9.97 -2.89 4.79
N GLU A 58 10.42 -2.55 3.58
CA GLU A 58 11.21 -3.42 2.69
C GLU A 58 10.50 -4.72 2.22
N HIS A 59 9.16 -4.70 2.18
CA HIS A 59 8.37 -5.84 1.71
C HIS A 59 8.36 -5.91 0.18
N LEU A 60 9.46 -6.38 -0.41
CA LEU A 60 9.64 -6.43 -1.86
C LEU A 60 8.53 -7.19 -2.59
N GLU A 61 8.17 -8.39 -2.11
CA GLU A 61 7.14 -9.20 -2.79
C GLU A 61 5.77 -8.52 -2.79
N ILE A 62 5.41 -7.85 -1.69
CA ILE A 62 4.17 -7.05 -1.62
C ILE A 62 4.25 -5.86 -2.58
N THR A 63 5.41 -5.20 -2.64
CA THR A 63 5.66 -4.08 -3.56
C THR A 63 5.44 -4.53 -5.02
N GLU A 64 6.03 -5.67 -5.41
CA GLU A 64 5.85 -6.26 -6.74
C GLU A 64 4.40 -6.66 -7.02
N LEU A 65 3.67 -7.17 -6.02
CA LEU A 65 2.25 -7.50 -6.16
C LEU A 65 1.38 -6.25 -6.37
N LEU A 66 1.63 -5.19 -5.61
CA LEU A 66 0.87 -3.94 -5.72
C LEU A 66 1.14 -3.25 -7.06
N LEU A 67 2.39 -3.23 -7.53
CA LEU A 67 2.78 -2.62 -8.81
C LEU A 67 2.13 -3.28 -10.04
N LYS A 68 1.57 -4.48 -9.91
CA LYS A 68 0.77 -5.12 -10.97
C LYS A 68 -0.63 -4.52 -11.14
N LYS A 69 -1.08 -3.65 -10.23
CA LYS A 69 -2.38 -2.98 -10.32
C LYS A 69 -2.26 -1.68 -11.12
N GLU A 70 -3.02 -1.57 -12.20
CA GLU A 70 -2.96 -0.44 -13.14
C GLU A 70 -3.43 0.90 -12.54
N ASN A 71 -4.28 0.87 -11.52
CA ASN A 71 -4.87 2.04 -10.89
C ASN A 71 -4.16 2.49 -9.60
N LEU A 72 -2.92 2.06 -9.37
CA LEU A 72 -2.17 2.41 -8.16
C LEU A 72 -1.67 3.86 -8.19
N SER A 73 -1.96 4.60 -7.13
CA SER A 73 -1.53 5.99 -6.95
C SER A 73 -0.25 6.11 -6.12
N ARG A 74 0.39 7.28 -6.18
CA ARG A 74 1.57 7.64 -5.36
C ARG A 74 2.80 6.73 -5.53
N VAL A 75 2.92 6.09 -6.70
CA VAL A 75 4.11 5.29 -7.06
C VAL A 75 5.38 6.14 -7.01
N GLY A 76 5.31 7.41 -7.44
CA GLY A 76 6.45 8.34 -7.36
C GLY A 76 6.91 8.63 -5.92
N ASP A 77 5.97 8.79 -4.99
CA ASP A 77 6.29 9.03 -3.57
C ASP A 77 6.92 7.79 -2.93
N ALA A 78 6.40 6.60 -3.26
CA ALA A 78 6.98 5.33 -2.83
C ALA A 78 8.39 5.11 -3.39
N LEU A 79 8.63 5.45 -4.66
CA LEU A 79 9.95 5.41 -5.26
C LEU A 79 10.93 6.37 -4.56
N LEU A 80 10.51 7.62 -4.29
CA LEU A 80 11.32 8.59 -3.58
C LEU A 80 11.68 8.10 -2.16
N LEU A 81 10.73 7.45 -1.48
CA LEU A 81 10.96 6.82 -0.18
C LEU A 81 12.01 5.70 -0.26
N ALA A 82 11.90 4.81 -1.25
CA ALA A 82 12.88 3.74 -1.46
C ALA A 82 14.29 4.29 -1.72
N ILE A 83 14.41 5.33 -2.54
CA ILE A 83 15.68 6.01 -2.81
C ILE A 83 16.25 6.63 -1.53
N SER A 84 15.43 7.37 -0.78
CA SER A 84 15.82 8.03 0.48
C SER A 84 16.36 7.04 1.52
N LYS A 85 15.78 5.84 1.57
CA LYS A 85 16.21 4.76 2.47
C LYS A 85 17.33 3.86 1.91
N GLY A 86 17.69 4.01 0.63
CA GLY A 86 18.74 3.20 -0.02
C GLY A 86 18.30 1.78 -0.38
N TYR A 87 17.01 1.56 -0.61
CA TYR A 87 16.44 0.24 -0.91
C TYR A 87 16.64 -0.16 -2.37
N VAL A 88 17.87 -0.56 -2.71
CA VAL A 88 18.32 -0.87 -4.08
C VAL A 88 17.46 -1.90 -4.82
N ARG A 89 16.83 -2.84 -4.10
CA ARG A 89 15.98 -3.87 -4.73
C ARG A 89 14.59 -3.36 -5.12
N ILE A 90 14.15 -2.24 -4.55
CA ILE A 90 12.83 -1.64 -4.78
C ILE A 90 12.91 -0.53 -5.84
N VAL A 91 14.06 0.15 -5.96
CA VAL A 91 14.37 1.15 -6.99
C VAL A 91 14.68 0.48 -8.33
#